data_AF-A0A2K1PA21-F1
#
_entry.id   AF-A0A2K1PA21-F1
#
_cell.length_a   1.000
_cell.length_b   1.000
_cell.length_c   1.000
_cell.angle_alpha   90.00
_cell.angle_beta   90.00
_cell.angle_gamma   90.00
#
_symmetry.space_group_name_H-M   'P 1'
#
loop_
_entity.id
_entity.type
_entity.pdbx_description
1 polymer ?
#
loop_
_entity_poly.entity_id
_entity_poly.type
_entity_poly.pdbx_seq_one_letter_code
_entity_poly.pdbx_strand_id
1 'polypeptide(L)'
;MATPVNAKSCLQKSMAFSYSSPFGTAARHRYQVKEPLEVDTVAYACYRRKVFDTVGYFNERLLRNQDIEFNYRMRKKGLKIFLLPITNNYYVPHGLGDFIKKNFSNGFWNYITLKISPHGISFRHFIPLIFVVYLICLFLVLVLSKNTVFNIILAIPFFIYLLLDTLFSLKYAIKEKNVLLLFCSLFMFLLLHISYGLGTFWSIIKSILFTKGEKV
;
A
#
# COMPACT_ATOMS: atom_id res chain seq x y z
N MET A 1 -12.01 -9.24 2.67
CA MET A 1 -11.15 -8.40 3.55
C MET A 1 -9.89 -9.19 3.86
N ALA A 2 -8.85 -8.56 4.40
CA ALA A 2 -7.70 -9.32 4.87
C ALA A 2 -8.04 -10.11 6.13
N THR A 3 -7.51 -11.33 6.21
CA THR A 3 -7.87 -12.32 7.23
C THR A 3 -6.59 -12.77 7.95
N PRO A 4 -6.56 -12.77 9.29
CA PRO A 4 -5.46 -13.36 10.05
C PRO A 4 -5.44 -14.88 9.86
N VAL A 5 -4.25 -15.48 9.78
CA VAL A 5 -4.10 -16.94 9.74
C VAL A 5 -4.47 -17.55 11.11
N ASN A 6 -4.05 -16.89 12.18
CA ASN A 6 -4.33 -17.17 13.58
C ASN A 6 -5.10 -15.99 14.17
N ALA A 7 -6.41 -16.16 14.30
CA ALA A 7 -7.31 -15.15 14.83
C ALA A 7 -7.07 -14.80 16.31
N LYS A 8 -6.28 -15.57 17.07
CA LYS A 8 -5.91 -15.23 18.46
C LYS A 8 -4.68 -14.32 18.53
N SER A 9 -3.92 -14.19 17.45
CA SER A 9 -2.69 -13.38 17.43
C SER A 9 -3.02 -11.89 17.24
N CYS A 10 -2.65 -11.08 18.22
CA CYS A 10 -2.72 -9.60 18.14
C CYS A 10 -1.98 -9.06 16.92
N LEU A 11 -0.81 -9.65 16.62
CA LEU A 11 0.03 -9.26 15.49
C LEU A 11 -0.69 -9.50 14.16
N GLN A 12 -1.22 -10.71 13.94
CA GLN A 12 -1.86 -11.05 12.67
C GLN A 12 -3.20 -10.33 12.50
N LYS A 13 -3.98 -10.14 13.58
CA LYS A 13 -5.17 -9.29 13.56
C LYS A 13 -4.82 -7.86 13.13
N SER A 14 -3.75 -7.29 13.67
CA SER A 14 -3.32 -5.93 13.34
C SER A 14 -2.76 -5.81 11.92
N MET A 15 -2.07 -6.83 11.41
CA MET A 15 -1.67 -6.90 9.99
C MET A 15 -2.89 -6.98 9.06
N ALA A 16 -3.91 -7.73 9.44
CA ALA A 16 -5.16 -7.82 8.66
C ALA A 16 -5.92 -6.50 8.68
N PHE A 17 -5.95 -5.84 9.83
CA PHE A 17 -6.55 -4.53 9.98
C PHE A 17 -5.82 -3.46 9.15
N SER A 18 -4.49 -3.44 9.15
CA SER A 18 -3.73 -2.45 8.37
C SER A 18 -3.99 -2.55 6.87
N TYR A 19 -4.15 -3.77 6.33
CA TYR A 19 -4.53 -3.98 4.94
C TYR A 19 -6.01 -3.71 4.62
N SER A 20 -6.88 -3.65 5.64
CA SER A 20 -8.33 -3.46 5.47
C SER A 20 -8.80 -2.07 5.90
N SER A 21 -7.90 -1.24 6.43
CA SER A 21 -8.17 0.13 6.86
C SER A 21 -7.79 1.13 5.77
N PRO A 22 -8.58 2.20 5.54
CA PRO A 22 -8.19 3.29 4.64
C PRO A 22 -6.91 4.02 5.07
N PHE A 23 -6.56 3.97 6.35
CA PHE A 23 -5.31 4.53 6.84
C PHE A 23 -4.10 3.74 6.35
N GLY A 24 -4.20 2.40 6.27
CA GLY A 24 -3.07 1.56 5.87
C GLY A 24 -3.00 1.29 4.36
N THR A 25 -4.15 1.03 3.72
CA THR A 25 -4.18 0.93 2.25
C THR A 25 -5.43 1.60 1.67
N ALA A 26 -5.23 2.49 0.70
CA ALA A 26 -6.30 3.24 0.04
C ALA A 26 -7.01 2.46 -1.10
N ALA A 27 -6.95 1.12 -1.07
CA ALA A 27 -7.47 0.27 -2.13
C ALA A 27 -8.95 -0.06 -1.91
N ARG A 28 -9.85 0.64 -2.62
CA ARG A 28 -11.30 0.47 -2.51
C ARG A 28 -11.80 -0.96 -2.76
N HIS A 29 -11.10 -1.73 -3.60
CA HIS A 29 -11.42 -3.14 -3.86
C HIS A 29 -11.26 -4.07 -2.63
N ARG A 30 -10.68 -3.58 -1.53
CA ARG A 30 -10.55 -4.33 -0.29
C ARG A 30 -11.71 -4.12 0.69
N TYR A 31 -12.57 -3.13 0.42
CA TYR A 31 -13.78 -2.90 1.19
C TYR A 31 -14.93 -3.75 0.66
N GLN A 32 -15.83 -4.15 1.56
CA GLN A 32 -17.05 -4.84 1.17
C GLN A 32 -18.01 -3.84 0.50
N VAL A 33 -18.49 -4.20 -0.69
CA VAL A 33 -19.60 -3.52 -1.37
C VAL A 33 -20.87 -4.35 -1.22
N LYS A 34 -22.02 -3.69 -1.16
CA LYS A 34 -23.33 -4.37 -1.09
C LYS A 34 -23.85 -4.72 -2.48
N GLU A 35 -23.50 -3.92 -3.48
CA GLU A 35 -23.93 -4.06 -4.87
C GLU A 35 -22.72 -3.92 -5.80
N PRO A 36 -22.80 -4.44 -7.04
CA PRO A 36 -21.76 -4.24 -8.04
C PRO A 36 -21.41 -2.77 -8.22
N LEU A 37 -20.12 -2.43 -8.02
CA LEU A 37 -19.63 -1.07 -8.12
C LEU A 37 -18.60 -0.96 -9.25
N GLU A 38 -18.78 -0.01 -10.15
CA GLU A 38 -17.75 0.30 -11.15
C GLU A 38 -16.51 0.89 -10.46
N VAL A 39 -15.33 0.32 -10.72
CA VAL A 39 -14.07 0.69 -10.08
C VAL A 39 -12.93 0.74 -11.08
N ASP A 40 -11.85 1.42 -10.70
CA ASP A 40 -10.66 1.55 -11.55
C ASP A 40 -9.78 0.29 -11.61
N THR A 41 -9.83 -0.53 -10.57
CA THR A 41 -8.92 -1.67 -10.39
C THR A 41 -9.46 -2.67 -9.38
N VAL A 42 -9.15 -3.95 -9.59
CA VAL A 42 -9.44 -5.09 -8.71
C VAL A 42 -8.26 -6.06 -8.74
N ALA A 43 -8.01 -6.74 -7.61
CA ALA A 43 -6.88 -7.67 -7.46
C ALA A 43 -7.20 -9.13 -7.82
N TYR A 44 -8.48 -9.53 -7.77
CA TYR A 44 -8.94 -10.91 -7.98
C TYR A 44 -10.07 -10.94 -9.02
N ALA A 45 -9.77 -10.49 -10.24
CA ALA A 45 -10.77 -10.41 -11.30
C ALA A 45 -11.00 -11.75 -12.00
N CYS A 46 -12.26 -11.97 -12.39
CA CYS A 46 -12.64 -12.98 -13.36
C CYS A 46 -12.80 -12.31 -14.73
N TYR A 47 -12.16 -12.87 -15.75
CA TYR A 47 -12.19 -12.30 -17.11
C TYR A 47 -12.90 -13.25 -18.06
N ARG A 48 -13.70 -12.71 -18.98
CA ARG A 48 -14.13 -13.46 -20.18
C ARG A 48 -12.92 -13.61 -21.10
N ARG A 49 -12.79 -14.74 -21.81
CA ARG A 49 -11.69 -14.98 -22.76
C ARG A 49 -11.48 -13.82 -23.75
N LYS A 50 -12.58 -13.28 -24.30
CA LYS A 50 -12.57 -12.13 -25.22
C LYS A 50 -11.86 -10.88 -24.69
N VAL A 51 -11.72 -10.72 -23.37
CA VAL A 51 -10.96 -9.60 -22.79
C VAL A 51 -9.49 -9.69 -23.20
N PHE A 52 -8.91 -10.89 -23.23
CA PHE A 52 -7.52 -11.09 -23.64
C PHE A 52 -7.35 -10.93 -25.14
N ASP A 53 -8.32 -11.35 -25.95
CA ASP A 53 -8.32 -11.11 -27.40
C ASP A 53 -8.35 -9.60 -27.69
N THR A 54 -9.11 -8.83 -26.90
CA THR A 54 -9.19 -7.37 -27.04
C THR A 54 -7.98 -6.65 -26.45
N VAL A 55 -7.50 -7.01 -25.26
CA VAL A 55 -6.54 -6.19 -24.47
C VAL A 55 -5.10 -6.69 -24.59
N GLY A 56 -4.90 -7.95 -24.97
CA GLY A 56 -3.65 -8.69 -24.86
C GLY A 56 -3.53 -9.44 -23.53
N TYR A 57 -2.38 -10.05 -23.27
CA TYR A 57 -2.09 -10.74 -22.00
C TYR A 57 -1.47 -9.82 -20.94
N PHE A 58 -1.16 -10.35 -19.75
CA PHE A 58 -0.41 -9.63 -18.72
C PHE A 58 1.02 -9.33 -19.19
N ASN A 59 1.58 -8.21 -18.75
CA ASN A 59 2.96 -7.86 -19.06
C ASN A 59 3.92 -8.59 -18.10
N GLU A 60 4.63 -9.59 -18.62
CA GLU A 60 5.50 -10.47 -17.83
C GLU A 60 6.73 -9.77 -17.23
N ARG A 61 7.07 -8.56 -17.70
CA ARG A 61 8.12 -7.74 -17.09
C ARG A 61 7.75 -7.24 -15.69
N LEU A 62 6.46 -7.28 -15.34
CA LEU A 62 5.97 -6.94 -14.02
C LEU A 62 5.83 -8.22 -13.19
N LEU A 63 6.61 -8.36 -12.11
CA LEU A 63 6.37 -9.43 -11.11
C LEU A 63 5.35 -9.02 -10.04
N ARG A 64 5.03 -7.72 -9.95
CA ARG A 64 3.91 -7.18 -9.17
C ARG A 64 3.23 -6.06 -9.96
N ASN A 65 2.01 -5.73 -9.57
CA ASN A 65 1.17 -4.72 -10.21
C ASN A 65 0.79 -5.06 -11.66
N GLN A 66 0.85 -6.34 -12.05
CA GLN A 66 0.38 -6.78 -13.37
C GLN A 66 -1.10 -6.48 -13.56
N ASP A 67 -1.88 -6.67 -12.50
CA ASP A 67 -3.30 -6.35 -12.41
C ASP A 67 -3.56 -4.84 -12.59
N ILE A 68 -2.78 -3.99 -11.94
CA ILE A 68 -2.89 -2.52 -12.08
C ILE A 68 -2.65 -2.09 -13.54
N GLU A 69 -1.59 -2.62 -14.16
CA GLU A 69 -1.25 -2.33 -15.55
C GLU A 69 -2.31 -2.86 -16.53
N PHE A 70 -2.78 -4.09 -16.31
CA PHE A 70 -3.81 -4.73 -17.13
C PHE A 70 -5.15 -4.00 -17.03
N ASN A 71 -5.59 -3.67 -15.82
CA ASN A 71 -6.82 -2.92 -15.55
C ASN A 71 -6.77 -1.53 -16.19
N TYR A 72 -5.60 -0.90 -16.23
CA TYR A 72 -5.42 0.35 -16.96
C TYR A 72 -5.60 0.17 -18.47
N ARG A 73 -4.98 -0.84 -19.09
CA ARG A 73 -5.16 -1.13 -20.51
C ARG A 73 -6.61 -1.49 -20.86
N MET A 74 -7.30 -2.24 -19.99
CA MET A 74 -8.73 -2.52 -20.13
C MET A 74 -9.55 -1.22 -20.20
N ARG A 75 -9.38 -0.31 -19.24
CA ARG A 75 -10.08 0.98 -19.20
C ARG A 75 -9.75 1.86 -20.41
N LYS A 76 -8.50 1.86 -20.87
CA LYS A 76 -8.07 2.53 -22.11
C LYS A 76 -8.81 2.04 -23.36
N LYS A 77 -9.28 0.78 -23.37
CA LYS A 77 -10.10 0.20 -24.44
C LYS A 77 -11.61 0.32 -24.18
N GLY A 78 -12.02 1.17 -23.23
CA GLY A 78 -13.43 1.39 -22.89
C GLY A 78 -14.09 0.25 -22.12
N LEU A 79 -13.32 -0.74 -21.66
CA LEU A 79 -13.86 -1.82 -20.83
C LEU A 79 -14.06 -1.33 -19.39
N LYS A 80 -15.19 -1.74 -18.82
CA LYS A 80 -15.56 -1.44 -17.43
C LYS A 80 -15.11 -2.57 -16.51
N ILE A 81 -14.71 -2.19 -15.30
CA ILE A 81 -14.33 -3.13 -14.24
C ILE A 81 -15.33 -2.96 -13.10
N PHE A 82 -15.92 -4.07 -12.67
CA PHE A 82 -16.89 -4.07 -11.57
C PHE A 82 -16.35 -4.86 -10.39
N LEU A 83 -16.39 -4.23 -9.22
CA LEU A 83 -16.21 -4.88 -7.94
C LEU A 83 -17.54 -5.51 -7.53
N LEU A 84 -17.58 -6.84 -7.44
CA LEU A 84 -18.77 -7.59 -7.06
C LEU A 84 -18.84 -7.77 -5.53
N PRO A 85 -20.05 -7.93 -4.95
CA PRO A 85 -20.24 -8.16 -3.52
C PRO A 85 -19.87 -9.60 -3.10
N ILE A 86 -18.69 -10.07 -3.51
CA ILE A 86 -18.20 -11.43 -3.27
C ILE A 86 -17.06 -11.36 -2.24
N THR A 87 -17.09 -12.29 -1.29
CA THR A 87 -16.06 -12.37 -0.25
C THR A 87 -14.82 -13.07 -0.79
N ASN A 88 -13.69 -12.35 -0.82
CA ASN A 88 -12.37 -12.92 -1.05
C ASN A 88 -11.62 -13.07 0.28
N ASN A 89 -11.11 -14.28 0.53
CA ASN A 89 -10.23 -14.58 1.66
C ASN A 89 -8.78 -14.29 1.27
N TYR A 90 -8.24 -13.21 1.81
CA TYR A 90 -6.82 -12.89 1.65
C TYR A 90 -6.10 -13.07 2.99
N TYR A 91 -5.24 -14.07 3.07
CA TYR A 91 -4.46 -14.32 4.27
C TYR A 91 -3.26 -13.38 4.36
N VAL A 92 -3.08 -12.80 5.54
CA VAL A 92 -1.92 -11.95 5.83
C VAL A 92 -0.64 -12.78 6.01
N PRO A 93 0.55 -12.16 5.86
CA PRO A 93 1.82 -12.83 6.12
C PRO A 93 1.88 -13.46 7.52
N HIS A 94 2.64 -14.56 7.66
CA HIS A 94 2.70 -15.32 8.90
C HIS A 94 3.35 -14.53 10.05
N GLY A 95 4.43 -13.81 9.75
CA GLY A 95 5.20 -13.06 10.74
C GLY A 95 5.62 -11.67 10.28
N LEU A 96 6.28 -10.96 11.20
CA LEU A 96 6.73 -9.59 10.99
C LEU A 96 7.69 -9.43 9.81
N GLY A 97 8.66 -10.37 9.69
CA GLY A 97 9.64 -10.36 8.60
C GLY A 97 8.97 -10.46 7.23
N ASP A 98 8.01 -11.38 7.07
CA ASP A 98 7.27 -11.54 5.82
C ASP A 98 6.37 -10.34 5.52
N PHE A 99 5.81 -9.72 6.56
CA PHE A 99 5.03 -8.48 6.43
C PHE A 99 5.88 -7.32 5.90
N ILE A 100 7.07 -7.12 6.47
CA ILE A 100 8.00 -6.09 6.02
C ILE A 100 8.49 -6.38 4.59
N LYS A 101 8.94 -7.62 4.33
CA LYS A 101 9.39 -8.04 2.99
C LYS A 101 8.32 -7.83 1.93
N LYS A 102 7.07 -8.19 2.25
CA LYS A 102 5.93 -8.03 1.34
C LYS A 102 5.65 -6.57 1.03
N ASN A 103 5.57 -5.72 2.05
CA ASN A 103 5.30 -4.30 1.86
C ASN A 103 6.45 -3.58 1.14
N PHE A 104 7.70 -3.90 1.49
CA PHE A 104 8.88 -3.44 0.76
C PHE A 104 8.82 -3.84 -0.71
N SER A 105 8.53 -5.12 -0.99
CA SER A 105 8.41 -5.61 -2.36
C SER A 105 7.27 -4.89 -3.12
N ASN A 106 6.11 -4.68 -2.49
CA ASN A 106 5.01 -3.94 -3.11
C ASN A 106 5.43 -2.50 -3.47
N GLY A 107 6.08 -1.79 -2.55
CA GLY A 107 6.59 -0.44 -2.79
C GLY A 107 7.66 -0.40 -3.88
N PHE A 108 8.60 -1.35 -3.86
CA PHE A 108 9.68 -1.46 -4.85
C PHE A 108 9.16 -1.53 -6.29
N TRP A 109 8.07 -2.27 -6.50
CA TRP A 109 7.48 -2.41 -7.84
C TRP A 109 6.68 -1.19 -8.30
N ASN A 110 6.34 -0.23 -7.44
CA ASN A 110 5.61 0.98 -7.86
C ASN A 110 6.39 1.82 -8.86
N TYR A 111 7.67 2.04 -8.61
CA TYR A 111 8.50 2.84 -9.52
C TYR A 111 8.77 2.11 -10.84
N ILE A 112 8.94 0.79 -10.82
CA ILE A 112 9.05 -0.03 -12.04
C ILE A 112 7.74 0.05 -12.84
N THR A 113 6.60 -0.07 -12.16
CA THR A 113 5.28 0.05 -12.77
C THR A 113 5.07 1.44 -13.35
N LEU A 114 5.52 2.50 -12.68
CA LEU A 114 5.47 3.88 -13.20
C LEU A 114 6.25 4.02 -14.51
N LYS A 115 7.41 3.37 -14.65
CA LYS A 115 8.18 3.40 -15.90
C LYS A 115 7.52 2.62 -17.04
N ILE A 116 6.87 1.49 -16.72
CA ILE A 116 6.22 0.62 -17.73
C ILE A 116 4.82 1.12 -18.10
N SER A 117 4.06 1.62 -17.13
CA SER A 117 2.67 2.08 -17.27
C SER A 117 2.43 3.33 -16.41
N PRO A 118 2.90 4.50 -16.88
CA PRO A 118 2.91 5.75 -16.10
C PRO A 118 1.54 6.18 -15.57
N HIS A 119 0.50 5.90 -16.35
CA HIS A 119 -0.89 6.27 -16.04
C HIS A 119 -1.68 5.11 -15.41
N GLY A 120 -1.09 3.91 -15.32
CA GLY A 120 -1.73 2.75 -14.71
C GLY A 120 -1.70 2.79 -13.18
N ILE A 121 -0.62 3.34 -12.62
CA ILE A 121 -0.46 3.52 -11.18
C ILE A 121 -0.87 4.93 -10.76
N SER A 122 -1.69 5.04 -9.70
CA SER A 122 -2.11 6.34 -9.20
C SER A 122 -1.14 6.93 -8.18
N PHE A 123 -1.10 8.27 -8.08
CA PHE A 123 -0.20 9.02 -7.20
C PHE A 123 -0.24 8.57 -5.72
N ARG A 124 -1.40 8.08 -5.25
CA ARG A 124 -1.55 7.58 -3.86
C ARG A 124 -0.57 6.45 -3.48
N HIS A 125 -0.07 5.68 -4.45
CA HIS A 125 0.93 4.64 -4.21
C HIS A 125 2.31 5.23 -3.82
N PHE A 126 2.52 6.54 -4.02
CA PHE A 126 3.76 7.22 -3.66
C PHE A 126 3.64 8.01 -2.34
N ILE A 127 2.46 8.05 -1.70
CA ILE A 127 2.29 8.68 -0.38
C ILE A 127 3.25 8.09 0.67
N PRO A 128 3.44 6.75 0.76
CA PRO A 128 4.39 6.20 1.71
C PRO A 128 5.86 6.59 1.43
N LEU A 129 6.23 6.80 0.15
CA LEU A 129 7.55 7.32 -0.22
C LEU A 129 7.73 8.75 0.30
N ILE A 130 6.73 9.62 0.07
CA ILE A 130 6.75 11.01 0.55
C ILE A 130 6.88 11.03 2.08
N PHE A 131 6.14 10.15 2.77
CA PHE A 131 6.24 10.00 4.22
C PHE A 131 7.66 9.62 4.68
N VAL A 132 8.31 8.65 4.04
CA VAL A 132 9.69 8.26 4.39
C VAL A 132 10.69 9.38 4.14
N VAL A 133 10.60 10.06 2.99
CA VAL A 133 11.48 11.21 2.69
C VAL A 133 11.26 12.33 3.71
N TYR A 134 9.99 12.62 4.05
CA TYR A 134 9.64 13.57 5.08
C TYR A 134 10.25 13.21 6.44
N LEU A 135 10.19 11.94 6.88
CA LEU A 135 10.79 11.51 8.15
C LEU A 135 12.32 11.70 8.16
N ILE A 136 13.00 11.41 7.04
CA ILE A 136 14.45 11.63 6.90
C ILE A 136 14.76 13.13 6.99
N CYS A 137 14.03 13.97 6.26
CA CYS A 137 14.20 15.43 6.30
C CYS A 137 13.91 15.99 7.70
N LEU A 138 12.84 15.54 8.35
CA LEU A 138 12.48 15.94 9.71
C LEU A 138 13.62 15.60 10.67
N PHE A 139 14.15 14.37 10.63
CA PHE A 139 15.28 13.97 11.45
C PHE A 139 16.51 14.85 11.23
N LEU A 140 16.92 15.08 9.97
CA LEU A 140 18.07 15.91 9.64
C LEU A 140 17.90 17.36 10.12
N VAL A 141 16.71 17.95 9.94
CA VAL A 141 16.42 19.31 10.41
C VAL A 141 16.45 19.39 11.92
N LEU A 142 15.86 18.43 12.64
CA LEU A 142 15.86 18.45 14.11
C LEU A 142 17.26 18.33 14.71
N VAL A 143 18.17 17.63 14.03
CA VAL A 143 19.57 17.50 14.47
C VAL A 143 20.41 18.74 14.13
N LEU A 144 20.18 19.36 12.97
CA LEU A 144 21.05 20.43 12.45
C LEU A 144 20.53 21.86 12.72
N SER A 145 19.22 22.06 12.83
CA SER A 145 18.58 23.37 12.95
C SER A 145 18.40 23.78 14.41
N LYS A 146 18.89 24.97 14.76
CA LYS A 146 18.63 25.63 16.06
C LYS A 146 17.33 26.45 16.07
N ASN A 147 16.63 26.58 14.95
CA ASN A 147 15.39 27.35 14.88
C ASN A 147 14.20 26.53 15.37
N THR A 148 13.83 26.72 16.64
CA THR A 148 12.74 25.98 17.30
C THR A 148 11.39 26.17 16.61
N VAL A 149 11.07 27.38 16.15
CA VAL A 149 9.76 27.65 15.50
C VAL A 149 9.65 26.88 14.19
N PHE A 150 10.70 26.90 13.37
CA PHE A 150 10.75 26.12 12.13
C PHE A 150 10.63 24.62 12.40
N ASN A 151 11.34 24.12 13.42
CA ASN A 151 11.32 22.70 13.80
C ASN A 151 9.91 22.26 14.25
N ILE A 152 9.20 23.09 15.03
CA ILE A 152 7.82 22.82 15.45
C ILE A 152 6.89 22.75 14.25
N ILE A 153 6.95 23.73 13.34
CA ILE A 153 6.10 23.77 12.14
C ILE A 153 6.35 22.52 11.29
N LEU A 154 7.61 22.13 11.10
CA LEU A 154 7.97 20.95 10.33
C LEU A 154 7.49 19.65 10.98
N ALA A 155 7.34 19.60 12.31
CA ALA A 155 6.85 18.43 13.04
C ALA A 155 5.32 18.26 13.00
N ILE A 156 4.54 19.27 12.57
CA ILE A 156 3.07 19.21 12.56
C ILE A 156 2.54 17.97 11.78
N PRO A 157 2.98 17.66 10.54
CA PRO A 157 2.50 16.49 9.82
C PRO A 157 2.78 15.16 10.54
N PHE A 158 3.90 15.06 11.26
CA PHE A 158 4.22 13.89 12.08
C PHE A 158 3.20 13.71 13.22
N PHE A 159 2.84 14.77 13.93
CA PHE A 159 1.80 14.69 14.96
C PHE A 159 0.42 14.38 14.40
N ILE A 160 0.09 14.90 13.21
CA ILE A 160 -1.15 14.52 12.50
C ILE A 160 -1.14 13.02 12.18
N TYR A 161 -0.03 12.49 11.67
CA TYR A 161 0.13 11.05 11.43
C TYR A 161 -0.10 10.24 12.72
N LEU A 162 0.56 10.61 13.82
CA LEU A 162 0.41 9.93 15.11
C LEU A 162 -1.03 9.98 15.63
N LEU A 163 -1.70 11.11 15.49
CA LEU A 163 -3.10 11.26 15.86
C LEU A 163 -3.99 10.31 15.05
N LEU A 164 -3.84 10.31 13.72
CA LEU A 164 -4.61 9.43 12.84
C LEU A 164 -4.35 7.94 13.15
N ASP A 165 -3.10 7.55 13.31
CA ASP A 165 -2.72 6.17 13.65
C ASP A 165 -3.38 5.74 14.98
N THR A 166 -3.32 6.62 15.98
CA THR A 166 -3.96 6.40 17.29
C THR A 166 -5.47 6.26 17.16
N LEU A 167 -6.13 7.14 16.40
CA LEU A 167 -7.58 7.10 16.21
C LEU A 167 -8.04 5.80 15.52
N PHE A 168 -7.35 5.39 14.44
CA PHE A 168 -7.68 4.15 13.73
C PHE A 168 -7.40 2.91 14.59
N SER A 169 -6.26 2.88 15.29
CA SER A 169 -5.86 1.79 16.16
C SER A 169 -6.78 1.66 17.39
N LEU A 170 -7.17 2.79 18.01
CA LEU A 170 -8.10 2.82 19.14
C LEU A 170 -9.50 2.36 18.72
N LYS A 171 -10.00 2.85 17.58
CA LYS A 171 -11.29 2.41 17.03
C LYS A 171 -11.32 0.89 16.82
N TYR A 172 -10.22 0.31 16.36
CA TYR A 172 -10.11 -1.14 16.19
C TYR A 172 -10.05 -1.89 17.52
N ALA A 173 -9.23 -1.41 18.46
CA ALA A 173 -9.11 -2.01 19.80
C ALA A 173 -10.45 -2.02 20.55
N ILE A 174 -11.22 -0.93 20.48
CA ILE A 174 -12.56 -0.82 21.08
C ILE A 174 -13.52 -1.81 20.41
N LYS A 175 -13.54 -1.86 19.07
CA LYS A 175 -14.42 -2.77 18.32
C LYS A 175 -14.18 -4.24 18.67
N GLU A 176 -12.92 -4.63 18.81
CA GLU A 176 -12.51 -6.01 19.10
C GLU A 176 -12.44 -6.32 20.61
N LYS A 177 -12.73 -5.33 21.47
CA LYS A 177 -12.65 -5.42 22.94
C LYS A 177 -11.29 -5.95 23.43
N ASN A 178 -10.19 -5.48 22.82
CA ASN A 178 -8.84 -5.93 23.15
C ASN A 178 -7.83 -4.79 23.04
N VAL A 179 -7.32 -4.33 24.20
CA VAL A 179 -6.39 -3.21 24.31
C VAL A 179 -5.03 -3.49 23.66
N LEU A 180 -4.59 -4.75 23.61
CA LEU A 180 -3.31 -5.09 22.95
C LEU A 180 -3.33 -4.70 21.46
N LEU A 181 -4.50 -4.73 20.81
CA LEU A 181 -4.64 -4.36 19.41
C LEU A 181 -4.35 -2.88 19.16
N LEU A 182 -4.45 -2.00 20.15
CA LEU A 182 -4.02 -0.61 20.03
C LEU A 182 -2.52 -0.56 19.72
N PHE A 183 -1.71 -1.14 20.59
CA PHE A 183 -0.25 -1.14 20.45
C PHE A 183 0.23 -1.93 19.24
N CYS A 184 -0.36 -3.11 18.99
CA CYS A 184 -0.03 -3.89 17.79
C CYS A 184 -0.36 -3.12 16.50
N SER A 185 -1.51 -2.43 16.43
CA SER A 185 -1.93 -1.70 15.22
C SER A 185 -1.09 -0.45 14.97
N LEU A 186 -0.78 0.33 16.01
CA LEU A 186 0.15 1.47 15.93
C LEU A 186 1.46 1.04 15.26
N PHE A 187 2.02 -0.08 15.72
CA PHE A 187 3.26 -0.59 15.15
C PHE A 187 3.08 -1.14 13.72
N MET A 188 1.98 -1.83 13.42
CA MET A 188 1.74 -2.40 12.09
C MET A 188 1.50 -1.34 11.01
N PHE A 189 0.80 -0.23 11.32
CA PHE A 189 0.64 0.86 10.37
C PHE A 189 1.97 1.54 10.06
N LEU A 190 2.75 1.87 11.09
CA LEU A 190 4.07 2.45 10.92
C LEU A 190 4.98 1.57 10.06
N LEU A 191 5.05 0.27 10.37
CA LEU A 191 5.84 -0.66 9.59
C LEU A 191 5.36 -0.80 8.15
N LEU A 192 4.05 -0.80 7.92
CA LEU A 192 3.49 -0.84 6.57
C LEU A 192 3.97 0.37 5.77
N HIS A 193 3.76 1.58 6.28
CA HIS A 193 4.12 2.82 5.58
C HIS A 193 5.61 2.95 5.35
N ILE A 194 6.44 2.68 6.37
CA ILE A 194 7.90 2.78 6.26
C ILE A 194 8.44 1.74 5.29
N SER A 195 8.10 0.45 5.46
CA SER A 195 8.66 -0.60 4.60
C SER A 195 8.25 -0.42 3.14
N TYR A 196 6.99 -0.03 2.89
CA TYR A 196 6.49 0.26 1.55
C TYR A 196 7.16 1.51 0.93
N GLY A 197 7.30 2.58 1.70
CA GLY A 197 7.99 3.80 1.26
C GLY A 197 9.46 3.55 0.94
N LEU A 198 10.17 2.83 1.82
CA LEU A 198 11.56 2.42 1.63
C LEU A 198 11.73 1.54 0.39
N GLY A 199 10.79 0.62 0.13
CA GLY A 199 10.79 -0.17 -1.10
C GLY A 199 10.78 0.71 -2.35
N THR A 200 9.86 1.68 -2.38
CA THR A 200 9.75 2.63 -3.50
C THR A 200 11.02 3.48 -3.63
N PHE A 201 11.54 4.01 -2.51
CA PHE A 201 12.77 4.80 -2.45
C PHE A 201 13.96 4.03 -3.01
N TRP A 202 14.13 2.78 -2.57
CA TRP A 202 15.20 1.90 -3.04
C TRP A 202 15.09 1.58 -4.53
N SER A 203 13.88 1.39 -5.06
CA SER A 203 13.66 1.16 -6.49
C SER A 203 14.11 2.34 -7.36
N ILE A 204 13.88 3.57 -6.89
CA ILE A 204 14.34 4.79 -7.55
C ILE A 204 15.87 4.85 -7.56
N ILE A 205 16.50 4.68 -6.39
CA ILE A 205 17.97 4.68 -6.25
C ILE A 205 18.59 3.62 -7.16
N LYS A 206 18.09 2.37 -7.08
CA LYS A 206 18.58 1.27 -7.90
C LYS A 206 18.47 1.60 -9.39
N SER A 207 17.36 2.21 -9.82
CA SER A 207 17.20 2.58 -11.22
C SER A 207 18.17 3.68 -11.68
N ILE A 208 18.60 4.59 -10.80
CA ILE A 208 19.56 5.65 -11.12
C ILE A 208 20.99 5.09 -11.15
N LEU A 209 21.32 4.19 -10.21
CA LEU A 209 22.65 3.59 -10.11
C LEU A 209 22.93 2.56 -11.21
N PHE A 210 21.93 1.76 -11.58
CA PHE A 210 22.08 0.63 -12.50
C PHE A 210 21.55 0.90 -13.92
N THR A 211 21.24 2.16 -14.27
CA THR A 211 20.86 2.57 -15.65
C THR A 211 22.00 2.46 -16.67
N LYS A 212 23.21 2.06 -16.25
CA LYS A 212 24.37 1.85 -17.14
C LYS A 212 24.55 0.43 -17.67
N GLY A 213 23.71 -0.56 -17.30
CA GLY A 213 24.01 -1.97 -17.59
C GLY A 213 22.93 -2.79 -18.27
N GLU A 214 21.68 -2.74 -17.81
CA GLU A 214 20.72 -3.78 -18.20
C GLU A 214 19.32 -3.21 -18.42
N LYS A 215 18.77 -3.52 -19.61
CA LYS A 215 17.37 -3.28 -19.95
C LYS A 215 16.52 -4.17 -19.04
N VAL A 216 15.68 -3.53 -18.21
CA VAL A 216 14.60 -4.18 -17.45
C VAL A 216 13.57 -4.77 -18.42
#